data_AF-A0A930H1L0-F1
#
_entry.id   AF-A0A930H1L0-F1
#
_cell.length_a   1.000
_cell.length_b   1.000
_cell.length_c   1.000
_cell.angle_alpha   90.00
_cell.angle_beta   90.00
_cell.angle_gamma   90.00
#
_symmetry.space_group_name_H-M   'P 1'
#
loop_
_entity.id
_entity.type
_entity.pdbx_description
1 polymer ?
#
loop_
_entity_poly.entity_id
_entity_poly.type
_entity_poly.pdbx_seq_one_letter_code
_entity_poly.pdbx_strand_id
1 'polypeptide(L)'
;DMATAWRKVKAENDLNFTIQDMLKIYYGESDYAKYDHSACQWNQFLKDFCLDKCSNHYSDKLKAAATIWKEVRDSKNEKVYSRELLKKYEDKIEEYHK
;
A
#
# COMPACT_ATOMS: atom_id res chain seq x y z
N ASP A 1 -4.33 -9.33 -11.48
CA ASP A 1 -3.37 -10.41 -11.14
C ASP A 1 -2.54 -10.94 -12.29
N MET A 2 -3.08 -11.24 -13.48
CA MET A 2 -2.28 -11.73 -14.63
C MET A 2 -1.06 -10.88 -14.99
N ALA A 3 -1.21 -9.56 -15.12
CA ALA A 3 -0.10 -8.67 -15.41
C ALA A 3 0.95 -8.65 -14.28
N THR A 4 0.51 -8.83 -13.03
CA THR A 4 1.39 -8.95 -11.85
C THR A 4 2.15 -10.27 -11.87
N ALA A 5 1.48 -11.37 -12.17
CA ALA A 5 2.10 -12.68 -12.38
C ALA A 5 3.19 -12.58 -13.46
N TRP A 6 2.88 -11.94 -14.57
CA TRP A 6 3.85 -11.74 -15.65
C TRP A 6 5.05 -10.87 -15.25
N ARG A 7 4.85 -9.84 -14.42
CA ARG A 7 5.96 -9.07 -13.84
C ARG A 7 6.82 -9.91 -12.90
N LYS A 8 6.21 -10.75 -12.06
CA LYS A 8 6.89 -11.65 -11.11
C LYS A 8 7.73 -12.71 -11.84
N VAL A 9 7.15 -13.39 -12.84
CA VAL A 9 7.84 -14.37 -13.69
C VAL A 9 9.10 -13.79 -14.32
N LYS A 10 9.03 -12.54 -14.81
CA LYS A 10 10.19 -11.85 -15.37
C LYS A 10 11.23 -11.47 -14.30
N ALA A 11 10.78 -11.03 -13.13
CA ALA A 11 11.67 -10.63 -12.04
C ALA A 11 12.41 -11.83 -11.44
N GLU A 12 11.73 -12.98 -11.30
CA GLU A 12 12.26 -14.21 -10.72
C GLU A 12 12.86 -15.15 -11.77
N ASN A 13 12.72 -14.80 -13.05
CA ASN A 13 13.15 -15.59 -14.21
C ASN A 13 12.59 -17.03 -14.17
N ASP A 14 11.31 -17.15 -13.82
CA ASP A 14 10.65 -18.44 -13.64
C ASP A 14 10.39 -19.11 -14.99
N LEU A 15 11.26 -20.05 -15.35
CA LEU A 15 11.19 -20.83 -16.59
C LEU A 15 10.09 -21.90 -16.57
N ASN A 16 9.54 -22.22 -15.39
CA ASN A 16 8.51 -23.24 -15.24
C ASN A 16 7.10 -22.65 -15.34
N PHE A 17 6.97 -21.33 -15.35
CA PHE A 17 5.67 -20.67 -15.46
C PHE A 17 5.08 -20.85 -16.86
N THR A 18 3.89 -21.45 -16.92
CA THR A 18 3.24 -21.76 -18.20
C THR A 18 1.99 -20.91 -18.44
N ILE A 19 1.50 -20.92 -19.68
CA ILE A 19 0.22 -20.33 -20.06
C ILE A 19 -0.94 -20.98 -19.26
N GLN A 20 -0.82 -22.26 -18.90
CA GLN A 20 -1.83 -22.94 -18.08
C GLN A 20 -1.91 -22.32 -16.68
N ASP A 21 -0.78 -21.96 -16.08
CA ASP A 21 -0.74 -21.28 -14.78
C ASP A 21 -1.31 -19.87 -14.88
N MET A 22 -1.11 -19.20 -16.02
CA MET A 22 -1.74 -17.92 -16.31
C MET A 22 -3.28 -18.04 -16.41
N LEU A 23 -3.80 -19.12 -17.00
CA LEU A 23 -5.25 -19.40 -17.03
C LEU A 23 -5.81 -19.70 -15.64
N LYS A 24 -5.09 -20.45 -14.80
CA LYS A 24 -5.52 -20.68 -13.41
C LYS A 24 -5.65 -19.37 -12.62
N ILE A 25 -4.75 -18.41 -12.86
CA ILE A 25 -4.85 -17.06 -12.27
C ILE A 25 -6.08 -16.31 -12.80
N TYR A 26 -6.44 -16.45 -14.09
CA TYR A 26 -7.65 -15.85 -14.66
C TYR A 26 -8.92 -16.30 -13.95
N TYR A 27 -9.03 -17.61 -13.73
CA TYR A 27 -10.19 -18.24 -13.13
C TYR A 27 -10.18 -18.20 -11.60
N GLY A 28 -9.14 -17.59 -10.99
CA GLY A 28 -9.01 -17.45 -9.53
C GLY A 28 -8.59 -18.73 -8.81
N GLU A 29 -8.14 -19.74 -9.54
CA GLU A 29 -7.74 -21.07 -9.05
C GLU A 29 -6.28 -21.14 -8.58
N SER A 30 -5.50 -20.07 -8.77
CA SER A 30 -4.11 -19.98 -8.36
C SER A 30 -3.82 -18.65 -7.68
N ASP A 31 -3.05 -18.70 -6.59
CA ASP A 31 -2.54 -17.55 -5.85
C ASP A 31 -1.08 -17.21 -6.17
N TYR A 32 -0.52 -17.83 -7.22
CA TYR A 32 0.86 -17.68 -7.68
C TYR A 32 1.36 -16.22 -7.69
N ALA A 33 0.48 -15.29 -8.06
CA ALA A 33 0.67 -13.87 -7.85
C ALA A 33 -0.64 -13.19 -7.45
N LYS A 34 -1.07 -13.40 -6.19
CA LYS A 34 -2.07 -12.51 -5.57
C LYS A 34 -1.44 -11.15 -5.34
N TYR A 35 -1.93 -10.14 -6.05
CA TYR A 35 -1.57 -8.77 -5.77
C TYR A 35 -2.34 -8.30 -4.54
N ASP A 36 -1.63 -8.08 -3.44
CA ASP A 36 -2.24 -7.39 -2.31
C ASP A 36 -2.48 -5.92 -2.72
N HIS A 37 -3.69 -5.64 -3.18
CA HIS A 37 -4.12 -4.30 -3.53
C HIS A 37 -3.91 -3.30 -2.37
N SER A 38 -3.83 -3.78 -1.12
CA SER A 38 -3.54 -2.92 0.04
C SER A 38 -2.10 -2.41 0.07
N ALA A 39 -1.12 -3.17 -0.46
CA ALA A 39 0.26 -2.72 -0.57
C ALA A 39 0.41 -1.56 -1.57
N CYS A 40 -0.39 -1.56 -2.64
CA CYS A 40 -0.46 -0.42 -3.57
C CYS A 40 -1.03 0.82 -2.88
N GLN A 41 -2.10 0.64 -2.10
CA GLN A 41 -2.77 1.73 -1.40
C GLN A 41 -1.85 2.35 -0.31
N TRP A 42 -1.07 1.54 0.41
CA TRP A 42 -0.05 2.07 1.34
C TRP A 42 1.01 2.90 0.64
N ASN A 43 1.55 2.41 -0.48
CA ASN A 43 2.57 3.14 -1.23
C ASN A 43 2.04 4.46 -1.78
N GLN A 44 0.79 4.48 -2.24
CA GLN A 44 0.13 5.71 -2.67
C GLN A 44 -0.10 6.67 -1.49
N PHE A 45 -0.63 6.17 -0.39
CA PHE A 45 -0.85 6.94 0.84
C PHE A 45 0.44 7.57 1.37
N LEU A 46 1.53 6.80 1.44
CA LEU A 46 2.83 7.28 1.91
C LEU A 46 3.42 8.33 0.96
N LYS A 47 3.28 8.16 -0.35
CA LYS A 47 3.69 9.16 -1.33
C LYS A 47 2.92 10.47 -1.13
N ASP A 48 1.60 10.39 -1.04
CA ASP A 48 0.73 11.56 -0.88
C ASP A 48 0.99 12.28 0.46
N PHE A 49 1.19 11.52 1.55
CA PHE A 49 1.62 12.05 2.84
C PHE A 49 2.96 12.79 2.73
N CYS A 50 3.98 12.18 2.13
CA CYS A 50 5.30 12.79 1.97
C CYS A 50 5.32 14.02 1.06
N LEU A 51 4.39 14.12 0.11
CA LEU A 51 4.21 15.29 -0.75
C LEU A 51 3.59 16.48 -0.01
N ASP A 52 2.83 16.25 1.07
CA ASP A 52 2.27 17.33 1.86
C ASP A 52 3.38 18.03 2.67
N LYS A 53 3.35 19.38 2.66
CA LYS A 53 4.23 20.23 3.45
C LYS A 53 4.06 19.95 4.94
N CYS A 54 2.87 19.57 5.37
CA CYS A 54 2.59 19.20 6.77
C CYS A 54 3.45 18.02 7.25
N SER A 55 3.85 17.12 6.35
CA SER A 55 4.74 16.00 6.71
C SER A 55 6.10 16.44 7.23
N ASN A 56 6.55 17.66 6.91
CA ASN A 56 7.85 18.18 7.35
C ASN A 56 7.93 18.45 8.85
N HIS A 57 6.78 18.57 9.51
CA HIS A 57 6.67 18.76 10.95
C HIS A 57 6.96 17.49 11.75
N TYR A 58 7.01 16.32 11.12
CA TYR A 58 7.31 15.06 11.79
C TYR A 58 8.78 14.65 11.61
N SER A 59 9.42 14.19 12.69
CA SER A 59 10.78 13.64 12.71
C SER A 59 10.78 12.26 12.08
N ASP A 60 9.89 11.39 12.57
CA ASP A 60 9.66 10.02 12.10
C ASP A 60 8.44 9.95 11.17
N LYS A 61 8.55 10.55 9.98
CA LYS A 61 7.47 10.60 8.97
C LYS A 61 6.85 9.24 8.65
N LEU A 62 7.69 8.21 8.56
CA LEU A 62 7.26 6.87 8.22
C LEU A 62 6.42 6.23 9.34
N LYS A 63 6.77 6.46 10.60
CA LYS A 63 5.97 5.99 11.75
C LYS A 63 4.65 6.73 11.84
N ALA A 64 4.67 8.06 11.70
CA ALA A 64 3.46 8.88 11.68
C ALA A 64 2.48 8.42 10.57
N ALA A 65 2.99 8.23 9.34
CA ALA A 65 2.20 7.73 8.23
C ALA A 65 1.66 6.31 8.50
N ALA A 66 2.47 5.41 9.07
CA ALA A 66 2.06 4.04 9.38
C ALA A 66 0.96 3.99 10.46
N THR A 67 1.05 4.85 11.47
CA THR A 67 0.02 5.00 12.52
C THR A 67 -1.33 5.42 11.91
N ILE A 68 -1.35 6.43 11.04
CA ILE A 68 -2.58 6.87 10.37
C ILE A 68 -3.09 5.76 9.42
N TRP A 69 -2.19 5.13 8.67
CA TRP A 69 -2.56 4.08 7.71
C TRP A 69 -3.21 2.88 8.37
N LYS A 70 -2.73 2.46 9.55
CA LYS A 70 -3.35 1.37 10.31
C LYS A 70 -4.83 1.66 10.60
N GLU A 71 -5.12 2.88 11.04
CA GLU A 71 -6.49 3.33 11.35
C GLU A 71 -7.37 3.42 10.09
N VAL A 72 -6.83 3.95 9.00
CA VAL A 72 -7.54 4.09 7.72
C VAL A 72 -7.82 2.74 7.09
N ARG A 73 -6.83 1.83 7.11
CA ARG A 73 -6.93 0.48 6.53
C ARG A 73 -8.05 -0.33 7.16
N ASP A 74 -8.17 -0.25 8.49
CA ASP A 74 -9.15 -1.02 9.26
C ASP A 74 -10.53 -0.33 9.25
N SER A 75 -10.63 0.90 8.73
CA SER A 75 -11.88 1.65 8.57
C SER A 75 -12.56 1.40 7.22
N LYS A 76 -13.85 1.76 7.13
CA LYS A 76 -14.61 1.80 5.87
C LYS A 76 -14.32 3.04 5.01
N ASN A 77 -13.46 3.95 5.47
CA ASN A 77 -13.18 5.20 4.78
C ASN A 77 -12.32 4.95 3.53
N GLU A 78 -12.29 5.95 2.64
CA GLU A 78 -11.38 5.93 1.50
C GLU A 78 -9.93 5.80 1.98
N LYS A 79 -9.21 4.85 1.38
CA LYS A 79 -7.82 4.53 1.72
C LYS A 79 -6.85 5.48 1.01
N VAL A 80 -7.18 6.76 1.04
CA VAL A 80 -6.47 7.86 0.38
C VAL A 80 -6.07 8.87 1.45
N TYR A 81 -4.88 9.45 1.30
CA TYR A 81 -4.40 10.46 2.22
C TYR A 81 -5.21 11.75 2.08
N SER A 82 -5.56 12.37 3.21
CA SER A 82 -6.17 13.69 3.25
C SER A 82 -5.70 14.46 4.47
N ARG A 83 -5.74 15.80 4.39
CA ARG A 83 -5.41 16.67 5.53
C ARG A 83 -6.38 16.52 6.71
N GLU A 84 -7.59 16.07 6.44
CA GLU A 84 -8.58 15.78 7.47
C GLU A 84 -8.17 14.56 8.31
N LEU A 85 -7.57 13.55 7.69
CA LEU A 85 -7.01 12.41 8.40
C LEU A 85 -5.85 12.82 9.31
N LEU A 86 -4.99 13.74 8.85
CA LEU A 86 -3.92 14.31 9.68
C LEU A 86 -4.50 14.96 10.94
N LYS A 87 -5.49 15.84 10.79
CA LYS A 87 -6.12 16.52 11.94
C LYS A 87 -6.87 15.54 12.84
N LYS A 88 -7.55 14.56 12.27
CA LYS A 88 -8.33 13.58 13.03
C LYS A 88 -7.46 12.68 13.91
N TYR A 89 -6.26 12.38 13.45
CA TYR A 89 -5.32 11.51 14.16
C TYR A 89 -4.12 12.27 14.73
N GLU A 90 -4.22 13.60 14.84
CA GLU A 90 -3.15 14.49 15.33
C GLU A 90 -2.66 14.05 16.71
N ASP A 91 -3.58 13.78 17.64
CA ASP A 91 -3.29 13.28 18.99
C ASP A 91 -2.48 11.97 19.00
N LYS A 92 -2.63 11.12 17.97
CA LYS A 92 -1.91 9.83 17.86
C LYS A 92 -0.53 9.95 17.22
N ILE A 93 -0.26 11.05 16.53
CA ILE A 93 1.00 11.28 15.81
C ILE A 93 1.80 12.44 16.41
N GLU A 94 1.28 13.11 17.43
CA GLU A 94 1.94 14.17 18.19
C GLU A 94 3.30 13.71 18.74
N GLU A 95 3.41 12.44 19.16
CA GLU A 95 4.68 11.86 19.63
C GLU A 95 5.80 11.83 18.57
N TYR A 96 5.45 11.93 17.28
CA TYR A 96 6.40 11.97 16.17
C TYR A 96 6.67 13.39 15.67
N HIS A 97 6.07 14.41 16.28
CA HIS A 97 6.30 15.80 15.93
C HIS A 97 7.75 16.20 16.28
N LYS A 98 8.31 17.15 15.52
CA LYS A 98 9.61 17.75 15.77
C LYS A 98 9.56 18.82 16.84
#